data_AF-A0A0Q6ESS7-F1
#
_entry.id   AF-A0A0Q6ESS7-F1
#
_cell.length_a   1.000
_cell.length_b   1.000
_cell.length_c   1.000
_cell.angle_alpha   90.00
_cell.angle_beta   90.00
_cell.angle_gamma   90.00
#
_symmetry.space_group_name_H-M   'P 1'
#
loop_
_entity.id
_entity.type
_entity.pdbx_description
1 polymer ?
#
loop_
_entity_poly.entity_id
_entity_poly.type
_entity_poly.pdbx_seq_one_letter_code
_entity_poly.pdbx_strand_id
1 'polypeptide(L)'
;MVGATASTSTLKQIALGMHVSQHEPRIFNVPNVRGQPVAERVELTETTTSFVGTSAGQDANFWLGRRQDLEERRRLEATRDFVQYRPQINSTDEQDRALADLRFLINRHGHTGVDLWDPYLSAEDLLRTLFFCCHSNAPLRALTDGRDPPRDATQECSTPEEPAAPNPPFPDRQRVVFERDAGNREGLRLEYRTRRGPKGWHFHDRFLIFPNLRDGPRAWSLGTSVNSLGKAHHILQRVSNPAMVAGAFEDLWAALDEPQHVVWRSW
;
A
#
# COMPACT_ATOMS: atom_id res chain seq x y z
N MET A 1 -34.52 61.49 21.67
CA MET A 1 -33.09 61.59 21.33
C MET A 1 -32.60 60.16 21.09
N VAL A 2 -32.47 59.75 19.83
CA VAL A 2 -32.08 58.38 19.45
C VAL A 2 -30.61 58.44 19.03
N GLY A 3 -29.74 57.77 19.76
CA GLY A 3 -28.30 57.73 19.50
C GLY A 3 -27.97 56.79 18.35
N ALA A 4 -27.29 57.31 17.32
CA ALA A 4 -26.73 56.52 16.25
C ALA A 4 -25.47 55.78 16.74
N THR A 5 -25.51 54.44 16.76
CA THR A 5 -24.30 53.62 16.95
C THR A 5 -23.63 53.41 15.59
N ALA A 6 -22.54 54.14 15.33
CA ALA A 6 -21.67 53.84 14.21
C ALA A 6 -20.78 52.62 14.57
N SER A 7 -20.79 51.57 13.74
CA SER A 7 -19.79 50.49 13.85
C SER A 7 -18.44 51.03 13.41
N THR A 8 -17.53 51.22 14.35
CA THR A 8 -16.13 51.48 14.06
C THR A 8 -15.39 50.14 13.95
N SER A 9 -14.88 49.85 12.76
CA SER A 9 -13.99 48.73 12.51
C SER A 9 -12.55 49.13 12.80
N THR A 10 -11.91 48.49 13.77
CA THR A 10 -10.48 48.65 14.06
C THR A 10 -9.67 47.57 13.35
N LEU A 11 -8.67 47.97 12.56
CA LEU A 11 -7.67 47.07 11.99
C LEU A 11 -6.89 46.40 13.13
N LYS A 12 -7.05 45.09 13.29
CA LYS A 12 -6.35 44.30 14.32
C LYS A 12 -4.99 43.80 13.86
N GLN A 13 -4.77 43.66 12.56
CA GLN A 13 -3.57 43.05 12.02
C GLN A 13 -3.30 43.51 10.60
N ILE A 14 -2.03 43.73 10.28
CA ILE A 14 -1.53 43.98 8.94
C ILE A 14 -0.35 43.03 8.73
N ALA A 15 -0.34 42.33 7.60
CA ALA A 15 0.80 41.54 7.14
C ALA A 15 1.33 42.18 5.85
N LEU A 16 2.58 42.62 5.86
CA LEU A 16 3.27 43.07 4.66
C LEU A 16 4.30 42.02 4.25
N GLY A 17 4.16 41.54 3.01
CA GLY A 17 5.21 40.79 2.33
C GLY A 17 6.09 41.75 1.55
N MET A 18 7.35 41.90 1.95
CA MET A 18 8.34 42.65 1.19
C MET A 18 9.30 41.67 0.54
N HIS A 19 9.40 41.73 -0.78
CA HIS A 19 10.41 41.01 -1.55
C HIS A 19 11.54 41.97 -1.87
N VAL A 20 12.73 41.68 -1.34
CA VAL A 20 13.94 42.43 -1.66
C VAL A 20 14.76 41.56 -2.60
N SER A 21 14.86 41.99 -3.86
CA SER A 21 15.82 41.41 -4.79
C SER A 21 17.22 41.85 -4.36
N GLN A 22 18.07 40.90 -3.97
CA GLN A 22 19.44 41.22 -3.60
C GLN A 22 20.25 41.47 -4.88
N HIS A 23 20.94 42.61 -4.95
CA HIS A 23 21.68 43.02 -6.13
C HIS A 23 22.92 42.16 -6.44
N GLU A 24 23.43 41.41 -5.45
CA GLU A 24 24.57 40.52 -5.64
C GLU A 24 24.13 39.06 -5.73
N PRO A 25 24.23 38.44 -6.92
CA PRO A 25 23.95 37.03 -7.10
C PRO A 25 25.08 36.17 -6.55
N ARG A 26 24.73 34.96 -6.14
CA ARG A 26 25.70 33.97 -5.72
C ARG A 26 26.43 33.42 -6.93
N ILE A 27 27.76 33.44 -6.88
CA ILE A 27 28.62 32.85 -7.91
C ILE A 27 29.35 31.64 -7.33
N PHE A 28 29.34 30.52 -8.04
CA PHE A 28 30.08 29.31 -7.66
C PHE A 28 30.53 28.54 -8.90
N ASN A 29 31.54 27.69 -8.74
CA ASN A 29 32.09 26.91 -9.86
C ASN A 29 31.53 25.48 -9.84
N VAL A 30 31.12 25.00 -11.00
CA VAL A 30 30.68 23.61 -11.22
C VAL A 30 31.49 23.02 -12.39
N PRO A 31 32.02 21.79 -12.26
CA PRO A 31 32.74 21.16 -13.36
C PRO A 31 31.79 20.82 -14.51
N ASN A 32 32.13 21.23 -15.73
CA ASN A 32 31.41 20.85 -16.93
C ASN A 32 31.65 19.37 -17.28
N VAL A 33 31.00 18.87 -18.34
CA VAL A 33 31.07 17.46 -18.76
C VAL A 33 32.50 16.98 -19.09
N ARG A 34 33.47 17.89 -19.30
CA ARG A 34 34.90 17.57 -19.48
C ARG A 34 35.75 17.83 -18.23
N GLY A 35 35.13 18.05 -17.08
CA GLY A 35 35.80 18.23 -15.79
C GLY A 35 36.41 19.62 -15.56
N GLN A 36 36.17 20.60 -16.42
CA GLN A 36 36.69 21.96 -16.24
C GLN A 36 35.71 22.83 -15.45
N PRO A 37 36.17 23.61 -14.46
CA PRO A 37 35.28 24.45 -13.64
C PRO A 37 34.70 25.60 -14.48
N VAL A 38 33.38 25.72 -14.49
CA VAL A 38 32.62 26.82 -15.09
C VAL A 38 31.91 27.57 -13.98
N ALA A 39 32.00 28.90 -14.00
CA ALA A 39 31.35 29.76 -13.03
C ALA A 39 29.86 29.97 -13.37
N GLU A 40 28.98 29.63 -12.44
CA GLU A 40 27.53 29.82 -12.54
C GLU A 40 27.09 30.95 -11.60
N ARG A 41 26.08 31.72 -12.02
CA ARG A 41 25.57 32.91 -11.32
C ARG A 41 24.07 32.77 -11.08
N VAL A 42 23.65 32.84 -9.82
CA VAL A 42 22.24 32.69 -9.41
C VAL A 42 21.79 33.90 -8.59
N GLU A 43 20.73 34.58 -9.05
CA GLU A 43 20.12 35.70 -8.32
C GLU A 43 19.43 35.25 -7.04
N LEU A 44 19.61 36.03 -5.97
CA LEU A 44 19.06 35.74 -4.65
C LEU A 44 17.90 36.69 -4.36
N THR A 45 16.75 36.14 -3.96
CA THR A 45 15.62 36.94 -3.46
C THR A 45 15.41 36.62 -1.98
N GLU A 46 15.48 37.64 -1.12
CA GLU A 46 15.09 37.51 0.27
C GLU A 46 13.66 38.02 0.46
N THR A 47 12.85 37.23 1.18
CA THR A 47 11.48 37.61 1.54
C THR A 47 11.42 37.85 3.03
N THR A 48 11.08 39.08 3.41
CA THR A 48 10.89 39.45 4.81
C THR A 48 9.42 39.75 5.02
N THR A 49 8.78 39.00 5.92
CA THR A 49 7.40 39.24 6.34
C THR A 49 7.41 39.99 7.66
N SER A 50 6.78 41.16 7.71
CA SER A 50 6.63 41.92 8.94
C SER A 50 5.22 41.74 9.51
N PHE A 51 5.17 41.46 10.81
CA PHE A 51 3.96 41.22 11.58
C PHE A 51 3.96 42.16 12.79
N VAL A 52 2.88 42.91 13.01
CA VAL A 52 2.75 43.84 14.15
C VAL A 52 1.55 43.41 15.02
N GLY A 53 1.84 43.01 16.26
CA GLY A 53 0.90 42.49 17.27
C GLY A 53 1.64 41.61 18.29
N THR A 54 1.14 41.45 19.52
CA THR A 54 1.81 40.65 20.56
C THR A 54 1.81 39.16 20.22
N SER A 55 3.00 38.62 19.97
CA SER A 55 3.29 37.20 19.82
C SER A 55 3.41 36.53 21.20
N ALA A 56 2.43 35.70 21.54
CA ALA A 56 2.56 34.74 22.64
C ALA A 56 3.23 33.47 22.10
N GLY A 57 4.28 33.00 22.79
CA GLY A 57 5.14 31.90 22.37
C GLY A 57 4.41 30.59 22.09
N GLN A 58 4.99 29.81 21.18
CA GLN A 58 4.50 28.53 20.66
C GLN A 58 3.07 28.63 20.10
N ASP A 59 3.01 29.07 18.84
CA ASP A 59 1.78 29.31 18.08
C ASP A 59 0.71 28.24 18.31
N ALA A 60 -0.51 28.71 18.60
CA ALA A 60 -1.71 27.88 18.53
C ALA A 60 -1.81 27.15 17.17
N ASN A 61 -1.26 27.74 16.10
CA ASN A 61 -1.15 27.14 14.76
C ASN A 61 -0.22 25.91 14.71
N PHE A 62 0.88 25.89 15.48
CA PHE A 62 1.74 24.71 15.59
C PHE A 62 1.00 23.54 16.26
N TRP A 63 0.23 23.83 17.31
CA TRP A 63 -0.60 22.84 17.99
C TRP A 63 -1.83 22.40 17.19
N LEU A 64 -2.44 23.31 16.42
CA LEU A 64 -3.53 22.99 15.49
C LEU A 64 -3.04 22.14 14.33
N GLY A 65 -1.91 22.48 13.69
CA GLY A 65 -1.29 21.69 12.64
C GLY A 65 -0.87 20.32 13.14
N ARG A 66 -0.22 20.24 14.30
CA ARG A 66 0.13 18.95 14.92
C ARG A 66 -1.10 18.13 15.29
N ARG A 67 -2.20 18.76 15.73
CA ARG A 67 -3.46 18.07 16.03
C ARG A 67 -4.13 17.57 14.74
N GLN A 68 -4.18 18.38 13.69
CA GLN A 68 -4.66 17.98 12.36
C GLN A 68 -3.82 16.82 11.79
N ASP A 69 -2.50 16.87 11.91
CA ASP A 69 -1.60 15.79 11.49
C ASP A 69 -1.84 14.51 12.30
N LEU A 70 -2.05 14.63 13.61
CA LEU A 70 -2.36 13.49 14.48
C LEU A 70 -3.75 12.91 14.17
N GLU A 71 -4.75 13.77 13.93
CA GLU A 71 -6.10 13.36 13.55
C GLU A 71 -6.10 12.70 12.18
N GLU A 72 -5.36 13.24 11.21
CA GLU A 72 -5.22 12.65 9.88
C GLU A 72 -4.49 11.32 9.94
N ARG A 73 -3.40 11.21 10.70
CA ARG A 73 -2.72 9.92 10.94
C ARG A 73 -3.65 8.91 11.59
N ARG A 74 -4.37 9.29 12.64
CA ARG A 74 -5.36 8.42 13.30
C ARG A 74 -6.47 8.01 12.36
N ARG A 75 -6.93 8.92 11.49
CA ARG A 75 -7.97 8.64 10.48
C ARG A 75 -7.45 7.65 9.46
N LEU A 76 -6.28 7.88 8.88
CA LEU A 76 -5.63 7.01 7.91
C LEU A 76 -5.33 5.62 8.48
N GLU A 77 -4.92 5.57 9.75
CA GLU A 77 -4.81 4.31 10.48
C GLU A 77 -6.20 3.70 10.64
N ALA A 78 -7.20 4.37 11.23
CA ALA A 78 -8.52 3.79 11.46
C ALA A 78 -9.24 3.31 10.18
N THR A 79 -9.03 3.97 9.04
CA THR A 79 -9.54 3.54 7.73
C THR A 79 -8.64 2.53 7.04
N ARG A 80 -7.41 2.35 7.54
CA ARG A 80 -6.32 1.59 6.92
C ARG A 80 -5.97 2.11 5.52
N ASP A 81 -6.23 3.39 5.27
CA ASP A 81 -5.85 4.04 4.02
C ASP A 81 -4.32 4.17 3.90
N PHE A 82 -3.62 4.25 5.04
CA PHE A 82 -2.17 4.23 5.11
C PHE A 82 -1.71 3.65 6.45
N VAL A 83 -0.99 2.53 6.41
CA VAL A 83 -0.43 1.87 7.59
C VAL A 83 1.01 1.46 7.32
N GLN A 84 1.91 1.76 8.25
CA GLN A 84 3.30 1.35 8.19
C GLN A 84 3.57 0.25 9.22
N TYR A 85 4.14 -0.85 8.78
CA TYR A 85 4.53 -1.95 9.66
C TYR A 85 6.03 -1.93 9.88
N ARG A 86 6.43 -2.10 11.14
CA ARG A 86 7.82 -1.94 11.59
C ARG A 86 8.18 -3.06 12.57
N PRO A 87 8.41 -4.28 12.06
CA PRO A 87 8.71 -5.41 12.92
C PRO A 87 9.94 -5.16 13.78
N GLN A 88 9.82 -5.54 15.05
CA GLN A 88 10.96 -5.68 15.93
C GLN A 88 11.59 -7.05 15.73
N ILE A 89 12.90 -7.13 15.98
CA ILE A 89 13.63 -8.38 15.92
C ILE A 89 13.00 -9.37 16.91
N ASN A 90 12.69 -10.59 16.44
CA ASN A 90 12.08 -11.68 17.22
C ASN A 90 10.63 -11.48 17.70
N SER A 91 9.85 -10.57 17.10
CA SER A 91 8.41 -10.46 17.37
C SER A 91 7.56 -10.78 16.13
N THR A 92 6.42 -11.43 16.33
CA THR A 92 5.39 -11.68 15.31
C THR A 92 4.24 -10.69 15.38
N ASP A 93 4.26 -9.73 16.31
CA ASP A 93 3.13 -8.82 16.56
C ASP A 93 2.74 -8.00 15.33
N GLU A 94 3.74 -7.54 14.55
CA GLU A 94 3.51 -6.77 13.32
C GLU A 94 2.98 -7.65 12.18
N GLN A 95 3.35 -8.93 12.16
CA GLN A 95 2.77 -9.89 11.22
C GLN A 95 1.29 -10.14 11.55
N ASP A 96 0.96 -10.36 12.82
CA ASP A 96 -0.42 -10.53 13.27
C ASP A 96 -1.24 -9.26 13.03
N ARG A 97 -0.67 -8.07 13.27
CA ARG A 97 -1.31 -6.79 12.98
C ARG A 97 -1.58 -6.60 11.49
N ALA A 98 -0.60 -6.90 10.63
CA ALA A 98 -0.77 -6.79 9.18
C ALA A 98 -1.87 -7.74 8.66
N LEU A 99 -1.90 -8.99 9.13
CA LEU A 99 -2.95 -9.93 8.77
C LEU A 99 -4.32 -9.49 9.29
N ALA A 100 -4.39 -8.97 10.52
CA ALA A 100 -5.62 -8.44 11.09
C ALA A 100 -6.17 -7.26 10.29
N ASP A 101 -5.30 -6.36 9.82
CA ASP A 101 -5.70 -5.21 8.99
C ASP A 101 -6.20 -5.65 7.60
N LEU A 102 -5.56 -6.64 6.97
CA LEU A 102 -6.07 -7.23 5.73
C LEU A 102 -7.45 -7.87 5.93
N ARG A 103 -7.63 -8.67 6.98
CA ARG A 103 -8.92 -9.29 7.33
C ARG A 103 -9.99 -8.24 7.61
N PHE A 104 -9.63 -7.16 8.28
CA PHE A 104 -10.51 -6.03 8.51
C PHE A 104 -10.99 -5.42 7.18
N LEU A 105 -10.08 -5.17 6.23
CA LEU A 105 -10.45 -4.66 4.91
C LEU A 105 -11.34 -5.65 4.14
N ILE A 106 -11.00 -6.93 4.15
CA ILE A 106 -11.80 -8.01 3.54
C ILE A 106 -13.23 -8.00 4.09
N ASN A 107 -13.40 -7.96 5.41
CA ASN A 107 -14.72 -7.99 6.02
C ASN A 107 -15.47 -6.66 5.86
N ARG A 108 -14.77 -5.54 5.77
CA ARG A 108 -15.39 -4.23 5.57
C ARG A 108 -15.88 -4.02 4.13
N HIS A 109 -15.16 -4.52 3.14
CA HIS A 109 -15.40 -4.20 1.73
C HIS A 109 -15.75 -5.40 0.85
N GLY A 110 -15.50 -6.64 1.30
CA GLY A 110 -15.59 -7.85 0.47
C GLY A 110 -16.98 -8.35 0.10
N HIS A 111 -18.06 -7.70 0.53
CA HIS A 111 -19.45 -8.12 0.24
C HIS A 111 -19.79 -8.24 -1.25
N THR A 112 -19.09 -7.51 -2.13
CA THR A 112 -19.28 -7.60 -3.59
C THR A 112 -18.13 -8.32 -4.31
N GLY A 113 -17.21 -8.91 -3.55
CA GLY A 113 -16.06 -9.65 -4.04
C GLY A 113 -14.73 -9.09 -3.58
N VAL A 114 -13.71 -9.94 -3.65
CA VAL A 114 -12.33 -9.62 -3.27
C VAL A 114 -11.38 -10.28 -4.26
N ASP A 115 -10.45 -9.49 -4.78
CA ASP A 115 -9.35 -10.00 -5.59
C ASP A 115 -8.03 -9.80 -4.87
N LEU A 116 -7.29 -10.89 -4.69
CA LEU A 116 -5.96 -10.89 -4.11
C LEU A 116 -4.94 -11.21 -5.19
N TRP A 117 -4.07 -10.25 -5.46
CA TRP A 117 -3.09 -10.31 -6.53
C TRP A 117 -1.69 -10.28 -5.92
N ASP A 118 -0.93 -11.37 -6.00
CA ASP A 118 0.43 -11.45 -5.45
C ASP A 118 1.24 -12.59 -6.12
N PRO A 119 2.44 -12.32 -6.66
CA PRO A 119 3.21 -13.30 -7.44
C PRO A 119 3.68 -14.52 -6.64
N TYR A 120 3.78 -14.40 -5.31
CA TYR A 120 4.26 -15.45 -4.40
C TYR A 120 3.16 -15.98 -3.47
N LEU A 121 1.89 -15.70 -3.81
CA LEU A 121 0.75 -16.10 -3.01
C LEU A 121 0.64 -17.62 -2.93
N SER A 122 0.51 -18.15 -1.71
CA SER A 122 0.37 -19.58 -1.41
C SER A 122 -1.02 -19.94 -0.86
N ALA A 123 -1.31 -21.24 -0.75
CA ALA A 123 -2.53 -21.76 -0.15
C ALA A 123 -2.66 -21.37 1.33
N GLU A 124 -1.56 -21.46 2.09
CA GLU A 124 -1.48 -21.00 3.48
C GLU A 124 -1.83 -19.52 3.62
N ASP A 125 -1.42 -18.69 2.66
CA ASP A 125 -1.76 -17.27 2.65
C ASP A 125 -3.26 -17.06 2.45
N LEU A 126 -3.90 -17.83 1.57
CA LEU A 126 -5.36 -17.78 1.36
C LEU A 126 -6.13 -18.22 2.61
N LEU A 127 -5.68 -19.30 3.26
CA LEU A 127 -6.24 -19.76 4.54
C LEU A 127 -6.12 -18.68 5.64
N ARG A 128 -5.05 -17.88 5.63
CA ARG A 128 -4.84 -16.78 6.58
C ARG A 128 -5.53 -15.49 6.19
N THR A 129 -6.06 -15.36 4.97
CA THR A 129 -6.65 -14.11 4.44
C THR A 129 -8.08 -14.31 3.93
N LEU A 130 -8.26 -14.73 2.68
CA LEU A 130 -9.57 -14.79 2.02
C LEU A 130 -10.57 -15.73 2.73
N PHE A 131 -10.09 -16.78 3.40
CA PHE A 131 -10.94 -17.66 4.23
C PHE A 131 -11.60 -16.95 5.43
N PHE A 132 -11.10 -15.78 5.83
CA PHE A 132 -11.68 -14.97 6.90
C PHE A 132 -12.82 -14.04 6.42
N CYS A 133 -13.18 -14.09 5.13
CA CYS A 133 -14.30 -13.30 4.61
C CYS A 133 -15.62 -13.76 5.23
N CYS A 134 -16.33 -12.84 5.90
CA CYS A 134 -17.63 -13.13 6.51
C CYS A 134 -18.82 -13.07 5.53
N HIS A 135 -18.60 -12.63 4.29
CA HIS A 135 -19.65 -12.46 3.29
C HIS A 135 -19.83 -13.74 2.47
N SER A 136 -20.86 -14.51 2.81
CA SER A 136 -21.18 -15.76 2.11
C SER A 136 -21.46 -15.53 0.62
N ASN A 137 -20.91 -16.41 -0.22
CA ASN A 137 -21.02 -16.42 -1.67
C ASN A 137 -20.45 -15.19 -2.39
N ALA A 138 -19.78 -14.28 -1.69
CA ALA A 138 -19.02 -13.21 -2.31
C ALA A 138 -17.91 -13.82 -3.19
N PRO A 139 -17.73 -13.35 -4.44
CA PRO A 139 -16.72 -13.90 -5.33
C PRO A 139 -15.33 -13.52 -4.82
N LEU A 140 -14.57 -14.51 -4.36
CA LEU A 140 -13.19 -14.36 -3.95
C LEU A 140 -12.29 -14.91 -5.05
N ARG A 141 -11.34 -14.10 -5.52
CA ARG A 141 -10.39 -14.47 -6.57
C ARG A 141 -8.98 -14.27 -6.06
N ALA A 142 -8.12 -15.23 -6.32
CA ALA A 142 -6.72 -15.18 -5.96
C ALA A 142 -5.85 -15.48 -7.18
N LEU A 143 -4.82 -14.66 -7.41
CA LEU A 143 -3.94 -14.81 -8.56
C LEU A 143 -2.46 -14.79 -8.15
N THR A 144 -1.74 -15.83 -8.56
CA THR A 144 -0.30 -16.00 -8.32
C THR A 144 0.50 -16.17 -9.61
N ASP A 145 1.79 -15.83 -9.57
CA ASP A 145 2.74 -16.16 -10.64
C ASP A 145 3.33 -17.59 -10.46
N GLY A 146 2.91 -18.30 -9.39
CA GLY A 146 3.35 -19.67 -9.10
C GLY A 146 4.84 -19.78 -8.78
N ARG A 147 5.45 -18.67 -8.35
CA ARG A 147 6.86 -18.62 -7.95
C ARG A 147 6.98 -18.99 -6.49
N ASP A 148 8.02 -19.73 -6.14
CA ASP A 148 8.43 -19.86 -4.75
C ASP A 148 9.05 -18.52 -4.28
N PRO A 149 8.78 -18.07 -3.04
CA PRO A 149 9.37 -16.84 -2.53
C PRO A 149 10.90 -16.93 -2.53
N PRO A 150 11.62 -15.80 -2.73
CA PRO A 150 13.07 -15.78 -2.64
C PRO A 150 13.52 -16.34 -1.29
N ARG A 151 14.50 -17.27 -1.29
CA ARG A 151 15.08 -17.80 -0.06
C ARG A 151 15.89 -16.69 0.62
N ASP A 152 15.75 -16.56 1.94
CA ASP A 152 16.59 -15.64 2.70
C ASP A 152 18.06 -16.08 2.61
N ALA A 153 18.95 -15.14 2.28
CA ALA A 153 20.38 -15.38 2.06
C ALA A 153 21.14 -15.91 3.30
N THR A 154 20.48 -15.98 4.47
CA THR A 154 21.01 -16.59 5.70
C THR A 154 21.00 -18.12 5.68
N GLN A 155 20.41 -18.78 4.67
CA GLN A 155 20.47 -20.23 4.47
C GLN A 155 21.55 -20.68 3.47
N GLU A 156 22.54 -19.85 3.15
CA GLU A 156 23.71 -20.26 2.36
C GLU A 156 24.82 -20.84 3.24
N CYS A 157 24.54 -21.94 3.94
CA CYS A 157 25.57 -22.83 4.49
C CYS A 157 24.96 -24.18 4.89
N SER A 158 24.37 -24.88 3.91
CA SER A 158 24.12 -26.31 4.03
C SER A 158 24.54 -27.00 2.74
N THR A 159 25.29 -28.07 2.96
CA THR A 159 25.94 -29.03 2.06
C THR A 159 25.28 -29.32 0.71
N PRO A 160 26.05 -29.79 -0.30
CA PRO A 160 25.49 -30.25 -1.56
C PRO A 160 24.56 -31.44 -1.31
N GLU A 161 23.25 -31.20 -1.35
CA GLU A 161 22.23 -32.24 -1.21
C GLU A 161 22.23 -33.13 -2.46
N GLU A 162 22.20 -34.45 -2.23
CA GLU A 162 21.97 -35.51 -3.20
C GLU A 162 20.75 -35.23 -4.10
N PRO A 163 20.60 -35.87 -5.27
CA PRO A 163 19.48 -35.60 -6.17
C PRO A 163 18.16 -36.07 -5.54
N ALA A 164 17.53 -35.17 -4.78
CA ALA A 164 16.19 -35.33 -4.26
C ALA A 164 15.22 -35.52 -5.44
N ALA A 165 14.21 -36.37 -5.23
CA ALA A 165 13.13 -36.55 -6.19
C ALA A 165 12.60 -35.19 -6.69
N PRO A 166 12.24 -35.05 -7.97
CA PRO A 166 11.78 -33.77 -8.51
C PRO A 166 10.62 -33.24 -7.68
N ASN A 167 10.75 -32.00 -7.21
CA ASN A 167 9.69 -31.36 -6.43
C ASN A 167 8.37 -31.40 -7.22
N PRO A 168 7.25 -31.78 -6.58
CA PRO A 168 5.96 -31.79 -7.27
C PRO A 168 5.64 -30.39 -7.79
N PRO A 169 4.93 -30.28 -8.93
CA PRO A 169 4.54 -29.00 -9.50
C PRO A 169 3.85 -28.11 -8.46
N PHE A 170 4.03 -26.79 -8.57
CA PHE A 170 3.44 -25.81 -7.65
C PHE A 170 1.95 -26.02 -7.32
N PRO A 171 1.02 -26.25 -8.28
CA PRO A 171 -0.40 -26.27 -7.96
C PRO A 171 -0.76 -27.54 -7.18
N ASP A 172 -0.03 -28.64 -7.39
CA ASP A 172 -0.25 -29.90 -6.70
C ASP A 172 0.17 -29.72 -5.23
N ARG A 173 1.28 -29.03 -4.97
CA ARG A 173 1.66 -28.59 -3.61
C ARG A 173 0.56 -27.77 -2.95
N GLN A 174 -0.02 -26.79 -3.66
CA GLN A 174 -1.09 -25.94 -3.11
C GLN A 174 -2.40 -26.72 -2.86
N ARG A 175 -2.76 -27.65 -3.76
CA ARG A 175 -3.96 -28.49 -3.62
C ARG A 175 -3.90 -29.37 -2.38
N VAL A 176 -2.74 -29.98 -2.10
CA VAL A 176 -2.53 -30.79 -0.89
C VAL A 176 -2.82 -29.99 0.38
N VAL A 177 -2.43 -28.72 0.43
CA VAL A 177 -2.72 -27.83 1.57
C VAL A 177 -4.22 -27.61 1.72
N PHE A 178 -4.95 -27.32 0.63
CA PHE A 178 -6.40 -27.15 0.70
C PHE A 178 -7.16 -28.45 1.03
N GLU A 179 -6.71 -29.59 0.53
CA GLU A 179 -7.28 -30.88 0.88
C GLU A 179 -7.13 -31.18 2.38
N ARG A 180 -6.00 -30.79 2.96
CA ARG A 180 -5.72 -30.94 4.40
C ARG A 180 -6.51 -29.95 5.26
N ASP A 181 -6.55 -28.67 4.88
CA ASP A 181 -6.88 -27.58 5.81
C ASP A 181 -8.15 -26.77 5.45
N ALA A 182 -8.76 -26.95 4.27
CA ALA A 182 -9.87 -26.07 3.84
C ALA A 182 -11.20 -26.29 4.57
N GLY A 183 -11.33 -27.32 5.42
CA GLY A 183 -12.55 -27.60 6.17
C GLY A 183 -13.79 -27.84 5.29
N ASN A 184 -14.97 -27.40 5.76
CA ASN A 184 -16.27 -27.61 5.10
C ASN A 184 -16.58 -26.61 3.97
N ARG A 185 -15.86 -25.48 3.89
CA ARG A 185 -15.95 -24.49 2.80
C ARG A 185 -17.34 -23.84 2.66
N GLU A 186 -18.17 -23.88 3.70
CA GLU A 186 -19.54 -23.36 3.67
C GLU A 186 -19.58 -21.86 3.37
N GLY A 187 -20.35 -21.48 2.35
CA GLY A 187 -20.45 -20.09 1.89
C GLY A 187 -19.19 -19.53 1.22
N LEU A 188 -18.14 -20.35 1.03
CA LEU A 188 -16.91 -19.93 0.38
C LEU A 188 -17.07 -20.05 -1.14
N ARG A 189 -16.88 -18.93 -1.86
CA ARG A 189 -16.78 -18.90 -3.32
C ARG A 189 -15.40 -18.37 -3.70
N LEU A 190 -14.36 -19.20 -3.49
CA LEU A 190 -12.97 -18.89 -3.82
C LEU A 190 -12.48 -19.63 -5.07
N GLU A 191 -11.92 -18.89 -6.02
CA GLU A 191 -11.14 -19.43 -7.13
C GLU A 191 -9.71 -18.93 -7.07
N TYR A 192 -8.77 -19.86 -7.19
CA TYR A 192 -7.34 -19.58 -7.15
C TYR A 192 -6.67 -20.01 -8.45
N ARG A 193 -6.04 -19.05 -9.12
CA ARG A 193 -5.37 -19.22 -10.41
C ARG A 193 -3.87 -18.96 -10.32
N THR A 194 -3.13 -19.62 -11.20
CA THR A 194 -1.68 -19.50 -11.37
C THR A 194 -1.35 -19.19 -12.83
N ARG A 195 -0.56 -18.14 -13.06
CA ARG A 195 -0.05 -17.85 -14.41
C ARG A 195 1.01 -18.87 -14.78
N ARG A 196 0.83 -19.57 -15.91
CA ARG A 196 1.79 -20.56 -16.43
C ARG A 196 1.73 -20.65 -17.94
N GLY A 197 2.77 -21.22 -18.54
CA GLY A 197 2.84 -21.32 -19.99
C GLY A 197 2.86 -19.93 -20.65
N PRO A 198 2.38 -19.81 -21.90
CA PRO A 198 2.51 -18.59 -22.69
C PRO A 198 1.42 -17.55 -22.45
N LYS A 199 0.37 -17.87 -21.68
CA LYS A 199 -0.77 -16.97 -21.45
C LYS A 199 -0.56 -16.07 -20.23
N GLY A 200 -1.15 -14.87 -20.32
CA GLY A 200 -0.98 -13.80 -19.34
C GLY A 200 0.42 -13.18 -19.39
N TRP A 201 0.68 -12.28 -18.45
CA TRP A 201 1.96 -11.60 -18.29
C TRP A 201 2.45 -11.70 -16.86
N HIS A 202 3.78 -11.70 -16.69
CA HIS A 202 4.39 -11.65 -15.38
C HIS A 202 4.03 -10.34 -14.68
N PHE A 203 3.93 -10.41 -13.36
CA PHE A 203 3.65 -9.26 -12.51
C PHE A 203 4.48 -9.34 -11.24
N HIS A 204 4.76 -8.18 -10.67
CA HIS A 204 5.45 -8.04 -9.39
C HIS A 204 4.59 -7.33 -8.36
N ASP A 205 3.53 -6.68 -8.78
CA ASP A 205 2.72 -5.88 -7.89
C ASP A 205 1.88 -6.76 -6.96
N ARG A 206 1.59 -6.22 -5.77
CA ARG A 206 0.78 -6.90 -4.76
C ARG A 206 -0.38 -6.01 -4.35
N PHE A 207 -1.60 -6.48 -4.60
CA PHE A 207 -2.80 -5.73 -4.34
C PHE A 207 -3.89 -6.56 -3.67
N LEU A 208 -4.64 -5.91 -2.79
CA LEU A 208 -5.96 -6.34 -2.34
C LEU A 208 -6.99 -5.41 -2.98
N ILE A 209 -7.91 -5.97 -3.78
CA ILE A 209 -8.83 -5.22 -4.62
C ILE A 209 -10.27 -5.60 -4.26
N PHE A 210 -11.15 -4.61 -4.26
CA PHE A 210 -12.58 -4.72 -4.07
C PHE A 210 -13.25 -4.16 -5.34
N PRO A 211 -13.52 -5.01 -6.34
CA PRO A 211 -13.81 -4.55 -7.70
C PRO A 211 -15.19 -3.89 -7.85
N ASN A 212 -16.19 -4.40 -7.14
CA ASN A 212 -17.61 -4.15 -7.46
C ASN A 212 -18.34 -3.33 -6.39
N LEU A 213 -17.68 -2.36 -5.74
CA LEU A 213 -18.36 -1.50 -4.78
C LEU A 213 -19.23 -0.45 -5.47
N ARG A 214 -20.30 0.00 -4.80
CA ARG A 214 -21.28 0.95 -5.36
C ARG A 214 -20.66 2.25 -5.87
N ASP A 215 -19.64 2.76 -5.16
CA ASP A 215 -18.96 4.01 -5.51
C ASP A 215 -17.73 3.79 -6.41
N GLY A 216 -17.60 2.60 -7.00
CA GLY A 216 -16.46 2.18 -7.81
C GLY A 216 -15.43 1.35 -7.03
N PRO A 217 -14.46 0.74 -7.74
CA PRO A 217 -13.49 -0.17 -7.15
C PRO A 217 -12.65 0.51 -6.08
N ARG A 218 -12.14 -0.28 -5.13
CA ARG A 218 -11.10 0.16 -4.20
C ARG A 218 -9.95 -0.84 -4.21
N ALA A 219 -8.73 -0.36 -4.02
CA ALA A 219 -7.56 -1.21 -4.01
C ALA A 219 -6.55 -0.70 -2.98
N TRP A 220 -5.79 -1.63 -2.41
CA TRP A 220 -4.68 -1.36 -1.52
C TRP A 220 -3.43 -2.04 -2.04
N SER A 221 -2.35 -1.27 -2.17
CA SER A 221 -1.01 -1.80 -2.36
C SER A 221 -0.53 -2.40 -1.04
N LEU A 222 -0.01 -3.62 -1.09
CA LEU A 222 0.46 -4.33 0.11
C LEU A 222 1.91 -4.01 0.45
N GLY A 223 2.69 -3.44 -0.49
CA GLY A 223 4.11 -3.14 -0.32
C GLY A 223 5.05 -4.35 -0.19
N THR A 224 4.50 -5.54 0.07
CA THR A 224 5.19 -6.83 0.13
C THR A 224 4.20 -7.95 -0.19
N SER A 225 4.70 -9.17 -0.33
CA SER A 225 3.85 -10.35 -0.52
C SER A 225 3.18 -10.79 0.78
N VAL A 226 2.02 -11.44 0.69
CA VAL A 226 1.19 -11.87 1.83
C VAL A 226 1.99 -12.76 2.78
N ASN A 227 2.80 -13.66 2.22
CA ASN A 227 3.70 -14.54 2.98
C ASN A 227 4.80 -13.79 3.77
N SER A 228 4.99 -12.50 3.51
CA SER A 228 6.04 -11.64 4.08
C SER A 228 5.48 -10.44 4.84
N LEU A 229 4.15 -10.36 5.00
CA LEU A 229 3.50 -9.30 5.77
C LEU A 229 4.03 -9.28 7.20
N GLY A 230 4.45 -8.10 7.62
CA GLY A 230 4.95 -7.81 8.96
C GLY A 230 6.28 -8.48 9.31
N LYS A 231 6.96 -9.12 8.36
CA LYS A 231 8.32 -9.66 8.57
C LYS A 231 9.43 -8.64 8.32
N ALA A 232 9.15 -7.66 7.46
CA ALA A 232 10.02 -6.52 7.20
C ALA A 232 9.20 -5.23 7.15
N HIS A 233 9.91 -4.09 7.10
CA HIS A 233 9.27 -2.80 6.88
C HIS A 233 8.51 -2.81 5.55
N HIS A 234 7.21 -2.53 5.61
CA HIS A 234 6.37 -2.38 4.43
C HIS A 234 5.20 -1.46 4.76
N ILE A 235 4.52 -0.99 3.71
CA ILE A 235 3.43 -0.03 3.79
C ILE A 235 2.21 -0.63 3.10
N LEU A 236 1.10 -0.67 3.83
CA LEU A 236 -0.23 -0.89 3.26
C LEU A 236 -0.82 0.47 2.92
N GLN A 237 -1.19 0.68 1.66
CA GLN A 237 -1.65 1.99 1.20
C GLN A 237 -2.81 1.87 0.21
N ARG A 238 -3.87 2.66 0.41
CA ARG A 238 -4.96 2.77 -0.55
C ARG A 238 -4.48 3.42 -1.84
N VAL A 239 -4.80 2.78 -2.96
CA VAL A 239 -4.48 3.26 -4.31
C VAL A 239 -5.40 4.42 -4.68
N SER A 240 -4.84 5.47 -5.29
CA SER A 240 -5.58 6.65 -5.74
C SER A 240 -6.47 6.39 -6.96
N ASN A 241 -6.00 5.57 -7.90
CA ASN A 241 -6.78 5.13 -9.06
C ASN A 241 -7.00 3.60 -9.06
N PRO A 242 -7.93 3.10 -8.24
CA PRO A 242 -8.17 1.67 -8.08
C PRO A 242 -8.79 1.02 -9.33
N ALA A 243 -9.46 1.79 -10.21
CA ALA A 243 -10.06 1.27 -11.43
C ALA A 243 -9.03 0.74 -12.42
N MET A 244 -7.86 1.40 -12.53
CA MET A 244 -6.76 0.90 -13.37
C MET A 244 -6.20 -0.43 -12.85
N VAL A 245 -6.06 -0.57 -11.54
CA VAL A 245 -5.56 -1.82 -10.92
C VAL A 245 -6.58 -2.94 -11.09
N ALA A 246 -7.87 -2.66 -10.84
CA ALA A 246 -8.94 -3.63 -11.04
C ALA A 246 -9.04 -4.07 -12.51
N GLY A 247 -8.96 -3.13 -13.47
CA GLY A 247 -8.96 -3.45 -14.90
C GLY A 247 -7.79 -4.35 -15.30
N ALA A 248 -6.57 -4.04 -14.86
CA ALA A 248 -5.40 -4.87 -15.13
C ALA A 248 -5.51 -6.28 -14.52
N PHE A 249 -6.12 -6.40 -13.33
CA PHE A 249 -6.43 -7.70 -12.74
C PHE A 249 -7.44 -8.48 -13.59
N GLU A 250 -8.53 -7.84 -14.02
CA GLU A 250 -9.55 -8.48 -14.86
C GLU A 250 -8.99 -8.96 -16.20
N ASP A 251 -8.17 -8.14 -16.87
CA ASP A 251 -7.56 -8.51 -18.14
C ASP A 251 -6.68 -9.76 -17.98
N LEU A 252 -5.88 -9.81 -16.90
CA LEU A 252 -5.03 -10.97 -16.61
C LEU A 252 -5.87 -12.19 -16.17
N TRP A 253 -6.90 -11.97 -15.36
CA TRP A 253 -7.81 -13.03 -14.92
C TRP A 253 -8.51 -13.69 -16.11
N ALA A 254 -9.04 -12.90 -17.04
CA ALA A 254 -9.67 -13.35 -18.26
C ALA A 254 -8.67 -14.06 -19.21
N ALA A 255 -7.45 -13.56 -19.32
CA ALA A 255 -6.40 -14.21 -20.11
C ALA A 255 -6.03 -15.61 -19.57
N LEU A 256 -6.31 -15.88 -18.30
CA LEU A 256 -6.03 -17.13 -17.59
C LEU A 256 -7.29 -17.97 -17.33
N ASP A 257 -8.37 -17.76 -18.09
CA ASP A 257 -9.63 -18.51 -17.97
C ASP A 257 -9.59 -19.89 -18.64
N GLU A 258 -8.52 -20.65 -18.38
CA GLU A 258 -8.39 -22.03 -18.86
C GLU A 258 -8.12 -22.98 -17.69
N PRO A 259 -8.60 -24.24 -17.75
CA PRO A 259 -8.45 -25.20 -16.65
C PRO A 259 -7.00 -25.40 -16.18
N GLN A 260 -6.03 -25.28 -17.09
CA GLN A 260 -4.60 -25.41 -16.77
C GLN A 260 -4.08 -24.34 -15.79
N HIS A 261 -4.74 -23.19 -15.70
CA HIS A 261 -4.39 -22.10 -14.78
C HIS A 261 -5.12 -22.22 -13.45
N VAL A 262 -6.15 -23.06 -13.35
CA VAL A 262 -6.92 -23.22 -12.11
C VAL A 262 -6.17 -24.13 -11.16
N VAL A 263 -5.74 -23.57 -10.04
CA VAL A 263 -5.12 -24.32 -8.94
C VAL A 263 -6.22 -24.99 -8.13
N TRP A 264 -7.22 -24.22 -7.70
CA TRP A 264 -8.24 -24.70 -6.78
C TRP A 264 -9.53 -23.87 -6.87
N ARG A 265 -10.68 -24.53 -6.62
CA ARG A 265 -12.01 -23.94 -6.46
C ARG A 265 -12.69 -24.56 -5.25
N SER A 266 -13.55 -23.79 -4.57
CA SER A 266 -14.34 -24.28 -3.44
C SER A 266 -15.68 -24.92 -3.82
N TRP A 267 -16.06 -24.90 -5.10
CA TRP A 267 -17.33 -25.42 -5.64
C TRP A 267 -17.13 -26.32 -6.86
#